data_AF-A0A4V0X3W4-F1
#
_entry.id   AF-A0A4V0X3W4-F1
#
_cell.length_a   1.000
_cell.length_b   1.000
_cell.length_c   1.000
_cell.angle_alpha   90.00
_cell.angle_beta   90.00
_cell.angle_gamma   90.00
#
_symmetry.space_group_name_H-M   'P 1'
#
loop_
_entity.id
_entity.type
_entity.pdbx_description
1 polymer ?
#
loop_
_entity_poly.entity_id
_entity_poly.type
_entity_poly.pdbx_seq_one_letter_code
_entity_poly.pdbx_strand_id
1 'polypeptide(L)'
;MMNHLVFQTGGDWDSTTLFANGEEFLAAQLFVEVVAGRDEWGEASNGGIYNGGTITAIVRPQENPNEEIGIFPGRLELTFPGHSLIIENDHPGFAFEMTRVWFDGHDVTNVVLDIHVDINAIEDIVRGYITLYRSHWIVRDEIATYNLI
;
A
#
# COMPACT_ATOMS: atom_id res chain seq x y z
N MET A 1 -19.88 7.48 -3.30
CA MET A 1 -19.14 6.64 -4.27
C MET A 1 -17.82 6.30 -3.60
N MET A 2 -17.43 5.02 -3.63
CA MET A 2 -16.19 4.56 -3.00
C MET A 2 -15.03 4.92 -3.93
N ASN A 3 -13.96 5.53 -3.40
CA ASN A 3 -12.83 5.94 -4.21
C ASN A 3 -12.07 4.70 -4.71
N HIS A 4 -11.86 4.55 -6.01
CA HIS A 4 -11.12 3.42 -6.58
C HIS A 4 -9.94 3.94 -7.38
N LEU A 5 -8.74 3.74 -6.85
CA LEU A 5 -7.50 4.09 -7.53
C LEU A 5 -6.82 2.84 -8.08
N VAL A 6 -6.40 2.90 -9.34
CA VAL A 6 -5.66 1.84 -10.02
C VAL A 6 -4.38 2.41 -10.56
N PHE A 7 -3.26 2.00 -9.97
CA PHE A 7 -1.92 2.31 -10.41
C PHE A 7 -1.35 1.12 -11.18
N GLN A 8 -0.75 1.37 -12.32
CA GLN A 8 -0.07 0.36 -13.12
C GLN A 8 1.28 0.89 -13.58
N THR A 9 2.34 0.09 -13.44
CA THR A 9 3.65 0.39 -13.99
C THR A 9 4.27 -0.84 -14.66
N GLY A 10 4.95 -0.61 -15.78
CA GLY A 10 5.81 -1.58 -16.44
C GLY A 10 7.25 -1.60 -15.92
N GLY A 11 7.58 -0.78 -14.92
CA GLY A 11 8.93 -0.65 -14.36
C GLY A 11 9.64 0.65 -14.76
N ASP A 12 9.07 1.40 -15.71
CA ASP A 12 9.61 2.67 -16.21
C ASP A 12 8.55 3.80 -16.12
N TRP A 13 8.99 5.06 -16.04
CA TRP A 13 8.13 6.24 -15.98
C TRP A 13 7.15 6.32 -17.16
N ASP A 14 7.60 6.00 -18.38
CA ASP A 14 6.77 6.03 -19.60
C ASP A 14 5.65 4.97 -19.60
N SER A 15 5.76 3.97 -18.74
CA SER A 15 4.81 2.87 -18.60
C SER A 15 3.91 3.01 -17.37
N THR A 16 4.02 4.13 -16.66
CA THR A 16 3.36 4.37 -15.39
C THR A 16 2.06 5.16 -15.59
N THR A 17 0.94 4.60 -15.15
CA THR A 17 -0.39 5.20 -15.25
C THR A 17 -1.14 5.10 -13.92
N LEU A 18 -1.96 6.10 -13.63
CA LEU A 18 -2.86 6.12 -12.48
C LEU A 18 -4.26 6.45 -12.96
N PHE A 19 -5.24 5.66 -12.54
CA PHE A 19 -6.65 5.89 -12.78
C PHE A 19 -7.36 6.13 -11.44
N ALA A 20 -8.24 7.12 -11.40
CA ALA A 20 -9.15 7.35 -10.28
C ALA A 20 -10.59 7.22 -10.78
N ASN A 21 -11.33 6.25 -10.24
CA ASN A 21 -12.73 5.97 -10.57
C ASN A 21 -12.98 5.72 -12.07
N GLY A 22 -11.99 5.15 -12.77
CA GLY A 22 -12.06 4.81 -14.20
C GLY A 22 -11.61 5.91 -15.15
N GLU A 23 -11.24 7.08 -14.64
CA GLU A 23 -10.64 8.17 -15.42
C GLU A 23 -9.15 8.28 -15.13
N GLU A 24 -8.35 8.61 -16.14
CA GLU A 24 -6.91 8.81 -15.97
C GLU A 24 -6.67 10.02 -15.06
N PHE A 25 -5.82 9.83 -14.06
CA PHE A 25 -5.49 10.85 -13.07
C PHE A 25 -4.01 11.19 -13.15
N LEU A 26 -3.71 12.42 -13.56
CA LEU A 26 -2.33 12.92 -13.65
C LEU A 26 -1.81 13.25 -12.24
N ALA A 27 -1.08 12.31 -11.64
CA ALA A 27 -0.43 12.48 -10.35
C ALA A 27 1.06 12.84 -10.51
N ALA A 28 1.53 13.77 -9.68
CA ALA A 28 2.96 13.98 -9.46
C ALA A 28 3.54 12.98 -8.45
N GLN A 29 2.73 12.54 -7.47
CA GLN A 29 3.16 11.55 -6.50
C GLN A 29 2.02 10.63 -6.07
N LEU A 30 2.32 9.34 -5.96
CA LEU A 30 1.54 8.36 -5.21
C LEU A 30 2.38 7.91 -4.01
N PHE A 31 1.86 8.11 -2.80
CA PHE A 31 2.52 7.71 -1.56
C PHE A 31 1.60 6.86 -0.70
N VAL A 32 2.07 5.69 -0.32
CA VAL A 32 1.38 4.73 0.55
C VAL A 32 2.38 4.22 1.57
N GLU A 33 2.02 4.35 2.84
CA GLU A 33 2.75 3.79 3.97
C GLU A 33 1.74 3.08 4.87
N VAL A 34 1.95 1.80 5.11
CA VAL A 34 1.24 1.02 6.12
C VAL A 34 2.27 0.50 7.10
N VAL A 35 2.01 0.69 8.39
CA VAL A 35 2.79 0.11 9.49
C VAL A 35 1.81 -0.62 10.39
N ALA A 36 1.99 -1.92 10.56
CA ALA A 36 1.07 -2.81 11.24
C ALA A 36 1.83 -3.96 11.94
N GLY A 37 1.09 -4.81 12.67
CA GLY A 37 1.64 -6.07 13.18
C GLY A 37 2.84 -5.88 14.11
N ARG A 38 2.83 -4.84 14.95
CA ARG A 38 3.86 -4.60 15.98
C ARG A 38 3.27 -4.77 17.37
N ASP A 39 4.07 -5.24 18.32
CA ASP A 39 3.67 -5.35 19.72
C ASP A 39 3.87 -4.03 20.50
N GLU A 40 3.63 -4.06 21.82
CA GLU A 40 3.77 -2.91 22.72
C GLU A 40 5.20 -2.34 22.79
N TRP A 41 6.20 -3.10 22.32
CA TRP A 41 7.61 -2.70 22.27
C TRP A 41 8.07 -2.33 20.85
N GLY A 42 7.17 -2.39 19.86
CA GLY A 42 7.45 -2.08 18.45
C GLY A 42 8.08 -3.24 17.67
N GLU A 43 8.19 -4.43 18.27
CA GLU A 43 8.73 -5.61 17.62
C GLU A 43 7.70 -6.24 16.69
N ALA A 44 8.16 -6.85 15.60
CA ALA A 44 7.27 -7.51 14.66
C ALA A 44 6.56 -8.70 15.31
N SER A 45 5.25 -8.75 15.18
CA SER A 45 4.37 -9.72 15.82
C SER A 45 3.29 -10.21 14.86
N ASN A 46 2.79 -11.42 15.12
CA ASN A 46 1.70 -12.01 14.35
C ASN A 46 0.40 -11.26 14.60
N GLY A 47 -0.39 -11.00 13.55
CA GLY A 47 -1.70 -10.35 13.63
C GLY A 47 -1.90 -9.23 12.61
N GLY A 48 -0.81 -8.69 12.05
CA GLY A 48 -0.85 -7.73 10.95
C GLY A 48 -1.75 -6.54 11.24
N ILE A 49 -2.70 -6.25 10.35
CA ILE A 49 -3.67 -5.16 10.49
C ILE A 49 -4.51 -5.28 11.78
N TYR A 50 -4.81 -6.50 12.24
CA TYR A 50 -5.64 -6.70 13.43
C TYR A 50 -4.97 -6.34 14.75
N ASN A 51 -3.63 -6.23 14.76
CA ASN A 51 -2.90 -5.71 15.93
C ASN A 51 -2.89 -4.17 15.97
N GLY A 52 -3.58 -3.51 15.05
CA GLY A 52 -3.54 -2.07 14.90
C GLY A 52 -2.30 -1.60 14.15
N GLY A 53 -2.23 -0.29 13.95
CA GLY A 53 -1.22 0.31 13.11
C GLY A 53 -1.65 1.65 12.56
N THR A 54 -0.91 2.11 11.55
CA THR A 54 -1.15 3.36 10.85
C THR A 54 -1.13 3.12 9.35
N ILE A 55 -1.97 3.87 8.64
CA ILE A 55 -1.98 3.92 7.19
C ILE A 55 -1.98 5.38 6.74
N THR A 56 -1.06 5.71 5.85
CA THR A 56 -1.02 6.97 5.12
C THR A 56 -1.10 6.62 3.65
N ALA A 57 -2.13 7.09 2.95
CA ALA A 57 -2.28 6.84 1.53
C ALA A 57 -2.80 8.09 0.84
N ILE A 58 -1.91 8.74 0.10
CA ILE A 58 -2.15 10.03 -0.54
C ILE A 58 -1.73 10.01 -2.00
N VAL A 59 -2.41 10.83 -2.78
CA VAL A 59 -2.00 11.20 -4.13
C VAL A 59 -1.85 12.72 -4.20
N ARG A 60 -0.78 13.17 -4.85
CA ARG A 60 -0.56 14.58 -5.16
C ARG A 60 -0.78 14.80 -6.66
N PRO A 61 -1.73 15.64 -7.09
CA PRO A 61 -1.96 15.94 -8.51
C PRO A 61 -0.75 16.60 -9.18
N GLN A 62 -0.60 16.41 -10.48
CA GLN A 62 0.45 17.07 -11.25
C GLN A 62 0.21 18.59 -11.38
N GLU A 63 -1.05 19.01 -11.48
CA GLU A 63 -1.42 20.43 -11.58
C GLU A 63 -1.11 21.21 -10.29
N ASN A 64 -1.22 20.55 -9.14
CA ASN A 64 -0.93 21.14 -7.83
C ASN A 64 -0.23 20.12 -6.91
N PRO A 65 1.11 20.02 -6.98
CA PRO A 65 1.87 19.08 -6.17
C PRO A 65 1.81 19.28 -4.65
N ASN A 66 1.32 20.43 -4.19
CA ASN A 66 1.21 20.72 -2.75
C ASN A 66 -0.11 20.23 -2.14
N GLU A 67 -1.04 19.77 -2.98
CA GLU A 67 -2.34 19.27 -2.54
C GLU A 67 -2.29 17.76 -2.31
N GLU A 68 -2.62 17.35 -1.08
CA GLU A 68 -2.68 15.94 -0.71
C GLU A 68 -4.14 15.46 -0.74
N ILE A 69 -4.40 14.48 -1.61
CA ILE A 69 -5.71 13.85 -1.74
C ILE A 69 -5.63 12.47 -1.09
N GLY A 70 -6.43 12.27 -0.04
CA GLY A 70 -6.54 10.98 0.63
C GLY A 70 -7.22 9.93 -0.26
N ILE A 71 -6.68 8.71 -0.27
CA ILE A 71 -7.20 7.61 -1.09
C ILE A 71 -8.39 6.94 -0.40
N PHE A 72 -8.32 6.76 0.92
CA PHE A 72 -9.33 6.05 1.71
C PHE A 72 -10.36 7.00 2.35
N PRO A 73 -11.61 6.55 2.58
CA PRO A 73 -12.16 5.21 2.32
C PRO A 73 -12.30 4.89 0.83
N GLY A 74 -11.89 3.70 0.44
CA GLY A 74 -11.67 3.34 -0.95
C GLY A 74 -10.91 2.04 -1.15
N ARG A 75 -10.49 1.82 -2.39
CA ARG A 75 -9.70 0.69 -2.84
C ARG A 75 -8.54 1.21 -3.69
N LEU A 76 -7.35 0.75 -3.38
CA LEU A 76 -6.12 1.02 -4.11
C LEU A 76 -5.61 -0.29 -4.70
N GLU A 77 -5.48 -0.35 -6.02
CA GLU A 77 -4.88 -1.46 -6.75
C GLU A 77 -3.57 -0.99 -7.37
N LEU A 78 -2.49 -1.67 -7.06
CA LEU A 78 -1.14 -1.38 -7.54
C LEU A 78 -0.64 -2.59 -8.31
N THR A 79 -0.33 -2.39 -9.59
CA THR A 79 0.23 -3.43 -10.45
C THR A 79 1.64 -3.06 -10.85
N PHE A 80 2.59 -3.93 -10.51
CA PHE A 80 4.01 -3.82 -10.82
C PHE A 80 4.44 -5.00 -11.71
N PRO A 81 5.63 -4.96 -12.34
CA PRO A 81 6.16 -6.10 -13.09
C PRO A 81 6.33 -7.33 -12.19
N GLY A 82 5.44 -8.32 -12.34
CA GLY A 82 5.49 -9.57 -11.59
C GLY A 82 4.84 -9.53 -10.20
N HIS A 83 4.34 -8.37 -9.76
CA HIS A 83 3.68 -8.22 -8.46
C HIS A 83 2.38 -7.42 -8.53
N SER A 84 1.42 -7.75 -7.67
CA SER A 84 0.18 -7.00 -7.48
C SER A 84 -0.09 -6.80 -6.00
N LEU A 85 -0.49 -5.59 -5.64
CA LEU A 85 -0.82 -5.20 -4.28
C LEU A 85 -2.16 -4.47 -4.28
N ILE A 86 -3.09 -4.95 -3.46
CA ILE A 86 -4.42 -4.35 -3.31
C ILE A 86 -4.61 -3.99 -1.84
N ILE A 87 -5.00 -2.76 -1.58
CA ILE A 87 -5.33 -2.26 -0.23
C ILE A 87 -6.75 -1.70 -0.30
N GLU A 88 -7.63 -2.18 0.56
CA GLU A 88 -9.03 -1.77 0.61
C GLU A 88 -9.43 -1.39 2.02
N ASN A 89 -10.13 -0.27 2.16
CA ASN A 89 -10.80 0.13 3.40
C ASN A 89 -12.13 0.78 3.02
N ASP A 90 -13.23 0.05 3.16
CA ASP A 90 -14.58 0.50 2.81
C ASP A 90 -15.34 1.10 4.01
N HIS A 91 -14.70 1.18 5.18
CA HIS A 91 -15.35 1.66 6.40
C HIS A 91 -15.60 3.17 6.32
N PRO A 92 -16.84 3.67 6.49
CA PRO A 92 -17.17 5.09 6.31
C PRO A 92 -16.41 6.04 7.26
N GLY A 93 -16.02 5.53 8.43
CA GLY A 93 -15.23 6.27 9.42
C GLY A 93 -13.73 6.03 9.34
N PHE A 94 -13.24 5.32 8.31
CA PHE A 94 -11.85 4.93 8.13
C PHE A 94 -11.26 4.24 9.37
N ALA A 95 -11.81 3.06 9.71
CA ALA A 95 -11.26 2.23 10.78
C ALA A 95 -10.10 1.41 10.23
N PHE A 96 -8.89 1.58 10.78
CA PHE A 96 -7.68 0.92 10.28
C PHE A 96 -7.82 -0.61 10.27
N GLU A 97 -8.46 -1.18 11.28
CA GLU A 97 -8.65 -2.61 11.48
C GLU A 97 -9.57 -3.24 10.41
N MET A 98 -10.31 -2.42 9.68
CA MET A 98 -11.13 -2.84 8.53
C MET A 98 -10.34 -2.82 7.21
N THR A 99 -9.06 -2.46 7.25
CA THR A 99 -8.19 -2.49 6.07
C THR A 99 -7.91 -3.94 5.69
N ARG A 100 -8.06 -4.25 4.40
CA ARG A 100 -7.72 -5.55 3.82
C ARG A 100 -6.59 -5.38 2.83
N VAL A 101 -5.64 -6.29 2.87
CA VAL A 101 -4.49 -6.28 1.98
C VAL A 101 -4.38 -7.60 1.25
N TRP A 102 -4.30 -7.55 -0.08
CA TRP A 102 -3.97 -8.69 -0.92
C TRP A 102 -2.64 -8.45 -1.62
N PHE A 103 -1.78 -9.45 -1.60
CA PHE A 103 -0.50 -9.46 -2.30
C PHE A 103 -0.45 -10.69 -3.22
N ASP A 104 -0.22 -10.47 -4.51
CA ASP A 104 -0.20 -11.51 -5.56
C ASP A 104 -1.44 -12.41 -5.55
N GLY A 105 -2.61 -11.81 -5.30
CA GLY A 105 -3.89 -12.50 -5.23
C GLY A 105 -4.15 -13.25 -3.91
N HIS A 106 -3.21 -13.22 -2.96
CA HIS A 106 -3.36 -13.84 -1.64
C HIS A 106 -3.72 -12.80 -0.59
N ASP A 107 -4.71 -13.10 0.26
CA ASP A 107 -5.05 -12.26 1.43
C ASP A 107 -3.91 -12.35 2.46
N VAL A 108 -3.24 -11.22 2.70
CA VAL A 108 -2.09 -11.09 3.61
C VAL A 108 -2.41 -10.16 4.78
N THR A 109 -3.68 -9.78 4.97
CA THR A 109 -4.14 -8.81 5.99
C THR A 109 -3.57 -9.09 7.39
N ASN A 110 -3.46 -10.37 7.78
CA ASN A 110 -3.07 -10.78 9.13
C ASN A 110 -1.56 -10.91 9.34
N VAL A 111 -0.79 -10.72 8.26
CA VAL A 111 0.64 -10.91 8.24
C VAL A 111 1.39 -9.71 7.68
N VAL A 112 0.70 -8.66 7.23
CA VAL A 112 1.33 -7.40 6.83
C VAL A 112 2.00 -6.73 8.02
N LEU A 113 3.28 -6.40 7.87
CA LEU A 113 4.02 -5.57 8.81
C LEU A 113 4.20 -4.17 8.26
N ASP A 114 4.77 -4.06 7.07
CA ASP A 114 5.03 -2.78 6.44
C ASP A 114 4.64 -2.82 4.97
N ILE A 115 4.05 -1.74 4.47
CA ILE A 115 3.89 -1.48 3.04
C ILE A 115 4.44 -0.09 2.81
N HIS A 116 5.32 0.06 1.83
CA HIS A 116 5.81 1.37 1.43
C HIS A 116 5.80 1.45 -0.09
N VAL A 117 5.06 2.39 -0.64
CA VAL A 117 5.04 2.68 -2.08
C VAL A 117 5.17 4.18 -2.24
N ASP A 118 6.22 4.61 -2.91
CA ASP A 118 6.49 6.03 -3.15
C ASP A 118 6.97 6.19 -4.59
N ILE A 119 6.10 6.78 -5.38
CA ILE A 119 6.27 6.99 -6.81
C ILE A 119 6.11 8.48 -7.00
N ASN A 120 7.22 9.20 -7.00
CA ASN A 120 7.31 10.65 -6.98
C ASN A 120 8.09 11.14 -8.20
N ALA A 121 7.39 11.74 -9.16
CA ALA A 121 7.99 12.26 -10.39
C ALA A 121 8.79 13.55 -10.16
N ILE A 122 8.57 14.26 -9.05
CA ILE A 122 9.25 15.52 -8.73
C ILE A 122 10.67 15.25 -8.20
N GLU A 123 10.78 14.23 -7.35
CA GLU A 123 12.02 13.84 -6.69
C GLU A 123 12.72 12.66 -7.38
N ASP A 124 12.17 12.17 -8.50
CA ASP A 124 12.64 11.00 -9.24
C ASP A 124 12.80 9.75 -8.36
N ILE A 125 11.74 9.46 -7.59
CA ILE A 125 11.69 8.30 -6.69
C ILE A 125 10.67 7.31 -7.25
N VAL A 126 11.11 6.06 -7.42
CA VAL A 126 10.24 4.91 -7.65
C VAL A 126 10.70 3.81 -6.71
N ARG A 127 9.91 3.54 -5.67
CA ARG A 127 10.20 2.49 -4.70
C ARG A 127 8.90 1.84 -4.22
N GLY A 128 8.91 0.52 -4.14
CA GLY A 128 7.81 -0.24 -3.57
C GLY A 128 8.33 -1.43 -2.80
N TYR A 129 7.88 -1.64 -1.56
CA TYR A 129 8.09 -2.90 -0.85
C TYR A 129 6.90 -3.26 0.02
N ILE A 130 6.80 -4.55 0.32
CA ILE A 130 5.91 -5.11 1.33
C ILE A 130 6.70 -6.04 2.24
N THR A 131 6.53 -5.89 3.55
CA THR A 131 7.12 -6.74 4.57
C THR A 131 6.01 -7.56 5.20
N LEU A 132 6.19 -8.88 5.20
CA LEU A 132 5.26 -9.85 5.75
C LEU A 132 5.88 -10.62 6.92
N TYR A 133 5.09 -10.86 7.96
CA TYR A 133 5.40 -11.74 9.07
C TYR A 133 5.04 -13.19 8.73
N ARG A 134 5.98 -14.11 8.89
CA ARG A 134 5.77 -15.54 8.67
C ARG A 134 6.04 -16.30 9.96
N SER A 135 4.95 -16.62 10.67
CA SER A 135 5.05 -17.42 11.88
C SER A 135 5.42 -18.87 11.56
N HIS A 136 6.45 -19.38 12.23
CA HIS A 136 6.79 -20.80 12.17
C HIS A 136 6.58 -21.44 13.55
N TRP A 137 5.87 -22.57 13.61
CA TRP A 137 5.56 -23.25 14.87
C TRP A 137 6.76 -23.97 15.53
N ILE A 138 7.86 -24.17 14.79
CA ILE A 138 9.02 -24.98 15.21
C ILE A 138 10.36 -24.21 15.05
N VAL A 139 10.39 -23.17 14.22
CA VAL A 139 11.60 -22.37 13.91
C VAL A 139 11.36 -20.91 14.28
N ARG A 140 12.43 -20.09 14.30
CA ARG A 140 12.27 -18.65 14.54
C ARG A 140 11.30 -18.05 13.53
N ASP A 141 10.44 -17.15 13.99
CA ASP A 141 9.59 -16.35 13.11
C ASP A 141 10.45 -15.63 12.07
N GLU A 142 9.93 -15.56 10.86
CA GLU A 142 10.64 -15.00 9.71
C GLU A 142 9.93 -13.73 9.26
N ILE A 143 10.71 -12.67 9.04
CA ILE A 143 10.23 -11.44 8.42
C ILE A 143 10.73 -11.46 6.98
N ALA A 144 9.82 -11.39 6.02
CA ALA A 144 10.14 -11.41 4.60
C ALA A 144 9.75 -10.07 3.96
N THR A 145 10.74 -9.36 3.44
CA THR A 145 10.54 -8.14 2.65
C THR A 145 10.63 -8.46 1.17
N TYR A 146 9.60 -8.10 0.42
CA TYR A 146 9.50 -8.25 -1.02
C TYR A 146 9.60 -6.86 -1.66
N ASN A 147 10.61 -6.66 -2.51
CA ASN A 147 10.72 -5.46 -3.33
C ASN A 147 9.76 -5.60 -4.51
N LEU A 148 8.90 -4.60 -4.69
CA LEU A 148 7.89 -4.54 -5.75
C LEU A 148 8.43 -3.81 -6.98
N ILE A 149 9.24 -2.77 -6.76
CA ILE A 149 9.93 -1.97 -7.77
C ILE A 149 11.11 -1.21 -7.14
#